data_AF-A0A1B3E9E9-F1
#
_entry.id   AF-A0A1B3E9E9-F1
#
_cell.length_a   1.000
_cell.length_b   1.000
_cell.length_c   1.000
_cell.angle_alpha   90.00
_cell.angle_beta   90.00
_cell.angle_gamma   90.00
#
_symmetry.space_group_name_H-M   'P 1'
#
loop_
_entity.id
_entity.type
_entity.pdbx_description
1 polymer ?
#
loop_
_entity_poly.entity_id
_entity_poly.type
_entity_poly.pdbx_seq_one_letter_code
_entity_poly.pdbx_strand_id
1 'polypeptide(L)'
;MGELPTQLLDEDQDIREWGNVVSAEDTYAAGYGLTKWAGEVLLREAHERYGLPVTVYRSSMILAHQHEPGQLNVPDMFTRLLLSVAATGLAPKTCYRADENNSVEHAHYDGLPVDFTSATIIKTSLEQEPAGYRSFNLVNHHDDGISLDSAIDWMRDMGVKITTVNDYAEWLQRFEQGMRDLPERVRTQSMLPLLHSLSCPTRVQRGSTIPSMKLQSALAQGSRQPFEVPKIERALIARYVSDLQALGLIHSSGHSVR
;
A
#
# COMPACT_ATOMS: atom_id res chain seq x y z
N MET A 1 -15.05 -7.95 -10.04
CA MET A 1 -14.96 -7.14 -8.81
C MET A 1 -16.28 -7.32 -8.12
N GLY A 2 -16.31 -7.98 -6.96
CA GLY A 2 -17.36 -7.70 -6.00
C GLY A 2 -17.35 -6.20 -5.76
N GLU A 3 -18.50 -5.57 -5.90
CA GLU A 3 -18.64 -4.19 -5.46
C GLU A 3 -18.31 -4.17 -3.97
N LEU A 4 -17.20 -3.50 -3.62
CA LEU A 4 -17.01 -3.05 -2.25
C LEU A 4 -18.29 -2.33 -1.82
N PRO A 5 -18.74 -2.48 -0.56
CA PRO A 5 -19.92 -1.77 -0.07
C PRO A 5 -19.89 -0.32 -0.55
N THR A 6 -21.02 0.16 -1.07
CA THR A 6 -21.15 1.49 -1.70
C THR A 6 -20.89 2.64 -0.71
N GLN A 7 -20.73 2.33 0.58
CA GLN A 7 -20.27 3.23 1.61
C GLN A 7 -18.80 2.93 1.94
N LEU A 8 -17.95 3.95 1.82
CA LEU A 8 -16.59 3.91 2.33
C LEU A 8 -16.62 4.00 3.86
N LEU A 9 -15.80 3.20 4.54
CA LEU A 9 -15.77 3.13 6.01
C LEU A 9 -15.06 4.35 6.59
N ASP A 10 -15.84 5.31 7.05
CA ASP A 10 -15.35 6.53 7.71
C ASP A 10 -14.86 6.25 9.16
N GLU A 11 -14.12 7.21 9.72
CA GLU A 11 -13.53 7.18 11.07
C GLU A 11 -14.56 7.40 12.20
N ASP A 12 -15.79 7.82 11.86
CA ASP A 12 -16.92 7.97 12.77
C ASP A 12 -17.82 6.74 12.85
N GLN A 13 -17.86 5.93 11.79
CA GLN A 13 -18.84 4.85 11.67
C GLN A 13 -18.55 3.70 12.64
N ASP A 14 -19.61 3.20 13.27
CA ASP A 14 -19.56 1.93 13.98
C ASP A 14 -19.43 0.79 12.97
N ILE A 15 -18.40 -0.04 13.15
CA ILE A 15 -18.08 -1.14 12.25
C ILE A 15 -19.21 -2.18 12.16
N ARG A 16 -20.06 -2.27 13.20
CA ARG A 16 -21.21 -3.18 13.27
C ARG A 16 -22.36 -2.69 12.39
N GLU A 17 -22.50 -1.38 12.23
CA GLU A 17 -23.52 -0.77 11.37
C GLU A 17 -23.09 -0.76 9.90
N TRP A 18 -21.81 -0.49 9.64
CA TRP A 18 -21.25 -0.45 8.29
C TRP A 18 -21.19 -1.83 7.61
N GLY A 19 -20.93 -2.89 8.37
CA GLY A 19 -20.69 -4.25 7.86
C GLY A 19 -21.68 -5.29 8.38
N ASN A 20 -22.99 -4.99 8.41
CA ASN A 20 -23.99 -5.94 8.92
C ASN A 20 -24.11 -7.25 8.10
N VAL A 21 -23.63 -7.24 6.86
CA VAL A 21 -23.42 -8.41 5.99
C VAL A 21 -22.15 -8.19 5.19
N VAL A 22 -21.07 -8.92 5.50
CA VAL A 22 -19.83 -8.89 4.71
C VAL A 22 -19.79 -10.11 3.79
N SER A 23 -19.81 -9.87 2.48
CA SER A 23 -19.71 -10.93 1.47
C SER A 23 -18.34 -11.61 1.54
N ALA A 24 -18.33 -12.94 1.65
CA ALA A 24 -17.11 -13.75 1.63
C ALA A 24 -16.65 -14.06 0.19
N GLU A 25 -16.72 -13.08 -0.70
CA GLU A 25 -16.28 -13.25 -2.08
C GLU A 25 -14.77 -13.52 -2.17
N ASP A 26 -14.38 -14.39 -3.11
CA ASP A 26 -12.99 -14.73 -3.43
C ASP A 26 -12.27 -13.56 -4.14
N THR A 27 -12.14 -12.44 -3.45
CA THR A 27 -11.28 -11.31 -3.85
C THR A 27 -10.00 -11.30 -3.03
N TYR A 28 -8.92 -10.74 -3.59
CA TYR A 28 -7.65 -10.64 -2.89
C TYR A 28 -7.84 -9.95 -1.53
N ALA A 29 -7.32 -10.58 -0.47
CA ALA A 29 -7.41 -10.13 0.91
C ALA A 29 -8.83 -10.07 1.54
N ALA A 30 -9.88 -10.63 0.91
CA ALA A 30 -11.22 -10.68 1.51
C ALA A 30 -11.23 -11.37 2.89
N GLY A 31 -10.58 -12.53 3.00
CA GLY A 31 -10.43 -13.24 4.28
C GLY A 31 -9.66 -12.43 5.33
N TYR A 32 -8.64 -11.68 4.92
CA TYR A 32 -7.94 -10.76 5.81
C TYR A 32 -8.88 -9.66 6.32
N GLY A 33 -9.61 -8.99 5.42
CA GLY A 33 -10.59 -7.95 5.78
C GLY A 33 -11.64 -8.45 6.77
N LEU A 34 -12.20 -9.65 6.54
CA LEU A 34 -13.17 -10.29 7.43
C LEU A 34 -12.60 -10.51 8.84
N THR A 35 -11.35 -10.99 8.95
CA THR A 35 -10.73 -11.19 10.28
C THR A 35 -10.50 -9.88 11.02
N LYS A 36 -10.20 -8.79 10.31
CA LYS A 36 -10.03 -7.45 10.90
C LYS A 36 -11.35 -6.83 11.32
N TRP A 37 -12.38 -6.98 10.49
CA TRP A 37 -13.75 -6.58 10.81
C TRP A 37 -14.21 -7.26 12.12
N ALA A 38 -14.05 -8.58 12.23
CA ALA A 38 -14.45 -9.33 13.42
C ALA A 38 -13.71 -8.84 14.68
N GLY A 39 -12.42 -8.54 14.57
CA GLY A 39 -11.64 -7.96 15.65
C GLY A 39 -12.15 -6.59 16.10
N GLU A 40 -12.49 -5.71 15.16
CA GLU A 40 -13.03 -4.39 15.47
C GLU A 40 -14.42 -4.47 16.12
N VAL A 41 -15.28 -5.39 15.67
CA VAL A 41 -16.59 -5.66 16.30
C VAL A 41 -16.41 -6.06 17.77
N LEU A 42 -15.49 -7.00 18.05
CA LEU A 42 -15.21 -7.42 19.44
C LEU A 42 -14.69 -6.28 20.31
N LEU A 43 -13.88 -5.38 19.75
CA LEU A 43 -13.40 -4.19 20.47
C LEU A 43 -14.53 -3.19 20.75
N ARG A 44 -15.48 -3.01 19.82
CA ARG A 44 -16.69 -2.20 20.06
C ARG A 44 -17.52 -2.77 21.20
N GLU A 45 -17.81 -4.07 21.17
CA GLU A 45 -18.56 -4.76 22.23
C GLU A 45 -17.87 -4.63 23.61
N ALA A 46 -16.54 -4.80 23.65
CA ALA A 46 -15.77 -4.65 24.88
C ALA A 46 -15.78 -3.21 25.42
N HIS A 47 -15.68 -2.22 24.53
CA HIS A 47 -15.80 -0.81 24.88
C HIS A 47 -17.16 -0.49 25.48
N GLU A 48 -18.26 -0.89 24.82
CA GLU A 48 -19.62 -0.61 25.30
C GLU A 48 -19.93 -1.31 26.63
N ARG A 49 -19.48 -2.55 26.79
CA ARG A 49 -19.81 -3.35 27.98
C ARG A 49 -18.97 -2.99 29.20
N TYR A 50 -17.71 -2.62 29.01
CA TYR A 50 -16.74 -2.46 30.09
C TYR A 50 -16.11 -1.06 30.18
N GLY A 51 -16.42 -0.16 29.25
CA GLY A 51 -15.81 1.17 29.17
C GLY A 51 -14.32 1.11 28.81
N LEU A 52 -13.85 0.03 28.18
CA LEU A 52 -12.44 -0.14 27.79
C LEU A 52 -12.06 0.96 26.78
N PRO A 53 -11.10 1.84 27.04
CA PRO A 53 -10.64 2.79 26.02
C PRO A 53 -9.99 2.03 24.84
N VAL A 54 -10.47 2.30 23.63
CA VAL A 54 -10.00 1.64 22.40
C VAL A 54 -9.59 2.69 21.36
N THR A 55 -8.44 2.50 20.74
CA THR A 55 -8.07 3.18 19.50
C THR A 55 -7.79 2.14 18.42
N VAL A 56 -8.52 2.22 17.30
CA VAL A 56 -8.39 1.34 16.15
C VAL A 56 -7.65 2.08 15.04
N TYR A 57 -6.61 1.45 14.50
CA TYR A 57 -5.86 1.97 13.37
C TYR A 57 -6.10 1.07 12.15
N ARG A 58 -6.92 1.54 11.22
CA ARG A 58 -7.23 0.85 9.97
C ARG A 58 -6.15 1.22 8.95
N SER A 59 -5.13 0.38 8.85
CA SER A 59 -4.00 0.60 7.95
C SER A 59 -4.27 0.05 6.56
N SER A 60 -3.91 0.83 5.54
CA SER A 60 -3.77 0.38 4.16
C SER A 60 -2.36 -0.22 3.96
N MET A 61 -1.70 0.08 2.85
CA MET A 61 -0.34 -0.37 2.55
C MET A 61 0.68 0.32 3.46
N ILE A 62 1.49 -0.50 4.15
CA ILE A 62 2.61 -0.03 4.96
C ILE A 62 3.91 -0.26 4.18
N LEU A 63 4.57 0.84 3.81
CA LEU A 63 5.82 0.85 3.07
C LEU A 63 7.03 0.73 4.01
N ALA A 64 8.19 0.45 3.42
CA ALA A 64 9.46 0.42 4.12
C ALA A 64 9.77 1.76 4.79
N HIS A 65 10.72 1.73 5.74
CA HIS A 65 11.14 2.93 6.44
C HIS A 65 11.85 3.88 5.46
N GLN A 66 11.57 5.19 5.56
CA GLN A 66 12.18 6.19 4.67
C GLN A 66 13.70 6.36 4.87
N HIS A 67 14.20 6.08 6.09
CA HIS A 67 15.55 6.43 6.51
C HIS A 67 16.41 5.21 6.87
N GLU A 68 15.83 4.18 7.48
CA GLU A 68 16.57 3.00 7.94
C GLU A 68 16.74 1.95 6.82
N PRO A 69 17.99 1.58 6.46
CA PRO A 69 18.24 0.61 5.39
C PRO A 69 18.08 -0.84 5.83
N GLY A 70 17.85 -1.73 4.85
CA GLY A 70 17.79 -3.18 5.03
C GLY A 70 16.50 -3.68 5.67
N GLN A 71 15.49 -2.82 5.82
CA GLN A 71 14.22 -3.15 6.48
C GLN A 71 13.10 -3.31 5.45
N LEU A 72 12.96 -4.52 4.90
CA LEU A 72 11.89 -4.84 3.94
C LEU A 72 10.98 -5.94 4.45
N ASN A 73 9.67 -5.72 4.36
CA ASN A 73 8.69 -6.80 4.37
C ASN A 73 8.71 -7.47 2.98
N VAL A 74 9.65 -8.38 2.75
CA VAL A 74 9.86 -9.04 1.44
C VAL A 74 8.59 -9.74 0.92
N PRO A 75 7.80 -10.42 1.76
CA PRO A 75 6.55 -11.03 1.30
C PRO A 75 5.43 -10.06 0.93
N ASP A 76 5.54 -8.77 1.26
CA ASP A 76 4.51 -7.76 0.96
C ASP A 76 4.32 -7.54 -0.55
N MET A 77 3.08 -7.28 -0.96
CA MET A 77 2.70 -7.08 -2.35
C MET A 77 3.52 -5.98 -3.06
N PHE A 78 3.77 -4.84 -2.41
CA PHE A 78 4.52 -3.75 -3.01
C PHE A 78 5.99 -4.14 -3.22
N THR A 79 6.60 -4.76 -2.21
CA THR A 79 7.97 -5.29 -2.33
C THR A 79 8.09 -6.34 -3.43
N ARG A 80 7.13 -7.29 -3.50
CA ARG A 80 7.06 -8.31 -4.55
C ARG A 80 6.94 -7.69 -5.94
N LEU A 81 6.14 -6.64 -6.08
CA LEU A 81 5.95 -5.95 -7.36
C LEU A 81 7.25 -5.28 -7.83
N LEU A 82 7.89 -4.45 -6.99
CA LEU A 82 9.15 -3.77 -7.34
C LEU A 82 10.26 -4.78 -7.64
N LEU A 83 10.36 -5.85 -6.84
CA LEU A 83 11.27 -6.96 -7.10
C LEU A 83 11.01 -7.58 -8.47
N SER A 84 9.75 -7.87 -8.80
CA SER A 84 9.39 -8.55 -10.04
C SER A 84 9.65 -7.67 -11.27
N VAL A 85 9.35 -6.37 -11.20
CA VAL A 85 9.68 -5.40 -12.24
C VAL A 85 11.19 -5.33 -12.44
N ALA A 86 11.97 -5.22 -11.37
CA ALA A 86 13.42 -5.16 -11.46
C ALA A 86 14.06 -6.46 -11.97
N ALA A 87 13.54 -7.62 -11.56
CA ALA A 87 14.08 -8.93 -11.91
C ALA A 87 13.73 -9.36 -13.34
N THR A 88 12.52 -9.07 -13.80
CA THR A 88 12.08 -9.38 -15.18
C THR A 88 12.49 -8.29 -16.18
N GLY A 89 12.70 -7.06 -15.72
CA GLY A 89 12.95 -5.91 -16.57
C GLY A 89 11.74 -5.51 -17.41
N LEU A 90 10.51 -5.84 -16.97
CA LEU A 90 9.27 -5.58 -17.70
C LEU A 90 8.30 -4.76 -16.87
N ALA A 91 7.68 -3.77 -17.49
CA ALA A 91 6.58 -2.99 -16.93
C ALA A 91 5.53 -2.70 -18.01
N PRO A 92 4.24 -2.53 -17.65
CA PRO A 92 3.24 -2.10 -18.60
C PRO A 92 3.46 -0.62 -18.93
N LYS A 93 2.81 -0.12 -19.99
CA LYS A 93 2.76 1.32 -20.26
C LYS A 93 2.14 2.11 -19.11
N THR A 94 1.15 1.52 -18.45
CA THR A 94 0.55 2.03 -17.22
C THR A 94 -0.04 0.86 -16.43
N CYS A 95 0.05 0.93 -15.11
CA CYS A 95 -0.60 -0.01 -14.19
C CYS A 95 -2.11 0.28 -14.04
N TYR A 96 -2.59 1.36 -14.66
CA TYR A 96 -3.92 1.91 -14.42
C TYR A 96 -4.79 1.92 -15.67
N ARG A 97 -6.10 1.75 -15.46
CA ARG A 97 -7.11 2.07 -16.47
C ARG A 97 -7.58 3.50 -16.26
N ALA A 98 -7.74 4.24 -17.35
CA ALA A 98 -8.12 5.64 -17.33
C ALA A 98 -9.43 5.89 -16.56
N ASP A 99 -9.51 7.07 -15.94
CA ASP A 99 -10.70 7.55 -15.25
C ASP A 99 -11.83 7.93 -16.23
N GLU A 100 -12.94 8.48 -15.72
CA GLU A 100 -14.09 8.92 -16.53
C GLU A 100 -13.72 10.03 -17.52
N ASN A 101 -12.61 10.75 -17.28
CA ASN A 101 -12.06 11.77 -18.16
C ASN A 101 -10.98 11.23 -19.10
N ASN A 102 -10.83 9.90 -19.18
CA ASN A 102 -9.82 9.20 -19.95
C ASN A 102 -8.37 9.60 -19.59
N SER A 103 -8.13 9.99 -18.33
CA SER A 103 -6.80 10.34 -17.80
C SER A 103 -6.31 9.32 -16.77
N VAL A 104 -4.99 9.15 -16.71
CA VAL A 104 -4.28 8.41 -15.65
C VAL A 104 -3.39 9.32 -14.80
N GLU A 105 -3.36 10.62 -15.07
CA GLU A 105 -2.45 11.59 -14.45
C GLU A 105 -2.68 11.75 -12.94
N HIS A 106 -3.90 11.51 -12.49
CA HIS A 106 -4.27 11.57 -11.06
C HIS A 106 -4.25 10.20 -10.39
N ALA A 107 -3.59 9.19 -10.96
CA ALA A 107 -3.39 7.94 -10.26
C ALA A 107 -2.58 8.21 -8.98
N HIS A 108 -3.08 7.72 -7.85
CA HIS A 108 -2.39 7.77 -6.58
C HIS A 108 -2.16 6.36 -6.03
N TYR A 109 -1.00 6.15 -5.38
CA TYR A 109 -0.72 4.93 -4.63
C TYR A 109 -0.87 5.20 -3.13
N ASP A 110 -1.95 4.68 -2.55
CA ASP A 110 -2.26 4.81 -1.12
C ASP A 110 -1.35 3.91 -0.27
N GLY A 111 -0.16 4.43 0.04
CA GLY A 111 0.82 3.79 0.91
C GLY A 111 1.50 4.78 1.85
N LEU A 112 1.73 4.34 3.08
CA LEU A 112 2.37 5.11 4.14
C LEU A 112 3.65 4.43 4.62
N PRO A 113 4.77 5.16 4.76
CA PRO A 113 5.99 4.61 5.35
C PRO A 113 5.80 4.15 6.81
N VAL A 114 6.44 3.04 7.18
CA VAL A 114 6.29 2.44 8.53
C VAL A 114 6.72 3.34 9.67
N ASP A 115 7.70 4.22 9.45
CA ASP A 115 8.14 5.25 10.38
C ASP A 115 7.06 6.29 10.65
N PHE A 116 6.37 6.76 9.62
CA PHE A 116 5.20 7.62 9.78
C PHE A 116 4.05 6.88 10.50
N THR A 117 3.74 5.66 10.07
CA THR A 117 2.65 4.84 10.66
C THR A 117 2.88 4.60 12.15
N SER A 118 4.10 4.19 12.54
CA SER A 118 4.44 3.94 13.94
C SER A 118 4.46 5.23 14.78
N ALA A 119 5.01 6.34 14.25
CA ALA A 119 4.98 7.63 14.93
C ALA A 119 3.54 8.13 15.15
N THR A 120 2.64 7.91 14.19
CA THR A 120 1.22 8.25 14.28
C THR A 120 0.52 7.48 15.40
N ILE A 121 0.74 6.16 15.48
CA ILE A 121 0.18 5.33 16.55
C ILE A 121 0.70 5.80 17.92
N ILE A 122 1.99 6.08 18.04
CA ILE A 122 2.60 6.56 19.28
C ILE A 122 2.01 7.92 19.69
N LYS A 123 1.95 8.90 18.77
CA LYS A 123 1.40 10.23 19.07
C LYS A 123 -0.04 10.14 19.55
N THR A 124 -0.89 9.45 18.79
CA THR A 124 -2.34 9.45 19.02
C THR A 124 -2.77 8.56 20.19
N SER A 125 -2.04 7.47 20.48
CA SER A 125 -2.32 6.61 21.66
C SER A 125 -1.99 7.31 22.98
N LEU A 126 -0.95 8.16 23.00
CA LEU A 126 -0.57 8.94 24.17
C LEU A 126 -1.51 10.13 24.43
N GLU A 127 -2.38 10.44 23.46
CA GLU A 127 -3.41 11.49 23.53
C GLU A 127 -4.82 10.86 23.54
N GLN A 128 -4.94 9.61 23.98
CA GLN A 128 -6.21 8.90 24.09
C GLN A 128 -6.94 9.26 25.39
N GLU A 129 -8.24 9.57 25.27
CA GLU A 129 -9.11 9.82 26.42
C GLU A 129 -9.40 8.53 27.21
N PRO A 130 -9.47 8.56 28.56
CA PRO A 130 -9.61 7.38 29.42
C PRO A 130 -10.85 6.50 29.17
N ALA A 131 -11.89 7.03 28.52
CA ALA A 131 -13.13 6.31 28.21
C ALA A 131 -13.56 6.47 26.74
N GLY A 132 -12.62 6.74 25.83
CA GLY A 132 -12.91 6.99 24.42
C GLY A 132 -12.78 5.74 23.53
N TYR A 133 -13.64 5.64 22.52
CA TYR A 133 -13.43 4.80 21.34
C TYR A 133 -13.10 5.70 20.14
N ARG A 134 -11.99 5.42 19.45
CA ARG A 134 -11.57 6.15 18.25
C ARG A 134 -11.16 5.17 17.16
N SER A 135 -11.49 5.48 15.92
CA SER A 135 -10.92 4.82 14.74
C SER A 135 -10.16 5.86 13.92
N PHE A 136 -9.02 5.45 13.37
CA PHE A 136 -8.24 6.23 12.42
C PHE A 136 -7.99 5.42 11.16
N ASN A 137 -8.23 6.04 10.02
CA ASN A 137 -7.92 5.48 8.72
C ASN A 137 -6.51 5.95 8.34
N LEU A 138 -5.53 5.06 8.50
CA LEU A 138 -4.13 5.32 8.15
C LEU A 138 -3.95 5.13 6.65
N VAL A 139 -4.32 6.17 5.91
CA VAL A 139 -4.24 6.26 4.45
C VAL A 139 -3.47 7.49 4.00
N ASN A 140 -2.87 7.40 2.81
CA ASN A 140 -2.28 8.51 2.12
C ASN A 140 -3.36 9.26 1.32
N HIS A 141 -3.71 10.47 1.76
CA HIS A 141 -4.84 11.23 1.21
C HIS A 141 -4.45 12.20 0.10
N HIS A 142 -3.19 12.25 -0.33
CA HIS A 142 -2.70 13.22 -1.31
C HIS A 142 -3.27 12.97 -2.71
N ASP A 143 -3.79 13.99 -3.39
CA ASP A 143 -4.02 13.97 -4.85
C ASP A 143 -2.80 14.57 -5.56
N ASP A 144 -1.70 13.81 -5.56
CA ASP A 144 -0.38 14.24 -6.03
C ASP A 144 0.09 13.58 -7.33
N GLY A 145 -0.71 12.67 -7.89
CA GLY A 145 -0.36 11.89 -9.09
C GLY A 145 0.79 10.90 -8.88
N ILE A 146 1.20 10.63 -7.63
CA ILE A 146 2.28 9.70 -7.31
C ILE A 146 1.71 8.29 -7.25
N SER A 147 2.14 7.44 -8.17
CA SER A 147 1.53 6.13 -8.45
C SER A 147 2.55 5.00 -8.61
N LEU A 148 2.07 3.79 -8.92
CA LEU A 148 2.94 2.70 -9.35
C LEU A 148 3.75 3.04 -10.62
N ASP A 149 3.18 3.84 -11.53
CA ASP A 149 3.88 4.26 -12.74
C ASP A 149 5.04 5.20 -12.38
N SER A 150 4.82 6.13 -11.45
CA SER A 150 5.87 7.01 -10.91
C SER A 150 7.00 6.21 -10.25
N ALA A 151 6.66 5.17 -9.48
CA ALA A 151 7.66 4.29 -8.85
C ALA A 151 8.51 3.56 -9.90
N ILE A 152 7.88 3.02 -10.95
CA ILE A 152 8.57 2.34 -12.05
C ILE A 152 9.47 3.31 -12.82
N ASP A 153 9.01 4.54 -13.07
CA ASP A 153 9.81 5.58 -13.73
C ASP A 153 11.02 5.97 -12.90
N TRP A 154 10.87 6.13 -11.58
CA TRP A 154 12.00 6.37 -10.69
C TRP A 154 13.01 5.22 -10.69
N MET A 155 12.55 3.97 -10.79
CA MET A 155 13.45 2.82 -10.96
C MET A 155 14.24 2.90 -12.28
N ARG A 156 13.59 3.31 -13.38
CA ARG A 156 14.28 3.56 -14.67
C ARG A 156 15.34 4.64 -14.52
N ASP A 157 14.99 5.76 -13.89
CA ASP A 157 15.91 6.89 -13.67
C ASP A 157 17.10 6.53 -12.78
N MET A 158 16.98 5.46 -11.97
CA MET A 158 18.07 4.91 -11.15
C MET A 158 18.92 3.87 -11.90
N GLY A 159 18.63 3.61 -13.17
CA GLY A 159 19.37 2.67 -14.01
C GLY A 159 18.89 1.22 -13.92
N VAL A 160 17.70 0.96 -13.38
CA VAL A 160 17.07 -0.37 -13.52
C VAL A 160 16.61 -0.52 -14.97
N LYS A 161 17.06 -1.57 -15.65
CA LYS A 161 16.73 -1.83 -17.05
C LYS A 161 15.29 -2.36 -17.16
N ILE A 162 14.35 -1.45 -17.44
CA ILE A 162 12.91 -1.79 -17.55
C ILE A 162 12.40 -1.44 -18.94
N THR A 163 12.00 -2.45 -19.70
CA THR A 163 11.33 -2.30 -20.99
C THR A 163 9.82 -2.17 -20.80
N THR A 164 9.24 -1.15 -21.43
CA THR A 164 7.80 -0.91 -21.44
C THR A 164 7.12 -1.79 -22.49
N VAL A 165 6.05 -2.48 -22.09
CA VAL A 165 5.16 -3.21 -23.00
C VAL A 165 3.84 -2.45 -23.10
N ASN A 166 3.42 -2.13 -24.32
CA ASN A 166 2.28 -1.23 -24.57
C ASN A 166 0.93 -1.84 -24.21
N ASP A 167 0.72 -3.11 -24.57
CA ASP A 167 -0.52 -3.82 -24.26
C ASP A 167 -0.40 -4.48 -22.87
N TYR A 168 -1.40 -4.25 -22.01
CA TYR A 168 -1.37 -4.73 -20.63
C TYR A 168 -1.50 -6.25 -20.54
N ALA A 169 -2.28 -6.90 -21.42
CA ALA A 169 -2.44 -8.35 -21.41
C ALA A 169 -1.16 -9.04 -21.91
N GLU A 170 -0.53 -8.49 -22.95
CA GLU A 170 0.78 -8.91 -23.43
C GLU A 170 1.85 -8.73 -22.36
N TRP A 171 1.85 -7.59 -21.66
CA TRP A 171 2.74 -7.35 -20.52
C TRP A 171 2.54 -8.45 -19.47
N LEU A 172 1.31 -8.69 -19.03
CA LEU A 172 1.01 -9.64 -17.96
C LEU A 172 1.48 -11.05 -18.32
N GLN A 173 1.24 -11.49 -19.55
CA GLN A 173 1.70 -12.80 -20.05
C GLN A 173 3.23 -12.91 -20.02
N ARG A 174 3.94 -11.89 -20.53
CA ARG A 174 5.41 -11.89 -20.53
C ARG A 174 6.00 -11.74 -19.14
N PHE A 175 5.36 -10.96 -18.28
CA PHE A 175 5.74 -10.75 -16.90
C PHE A 175 5.61 -12.04 -16.08
N GLU A 176 4.51 -12.77 -16.24
CA GLU A 176 4.34 -14.10 -15.65
C GLU A 176 5.42 -15.07 -16.11
N GLN A 177 5.64 -15.19 -17.42
CA GLN A 177 6.66 -16.09 -17.97
C GLN A 177 8.05 -15.71 -17.45
N GLY A 178 8.40 -14.42 -17.49
CA GLY A 178 9.65 -13.90 -16.96
C GLY A 178 9.85 -14.27 -15.50
N MET A 179 8.82 -14.17 -14.66
CA MET A 179 8.88 -14.59 -13.25
C MET A 179 9.04 -16.10 -13.08
N ARG A 180 8.44 -16.93 -13.93
CA ARG A 180 8.59 -18.40 -13.89
C ARG A 180 10.01 -18.85 -14.19
N ASP A 181 10.68 -18.12 -15.07
CA ASP A 181 12.06 -18.37 -15.51
C ASP A 181 13.12 -17.84 -14.52
N LEU A 182 12.71 -17.07 -13.50
CA LEU A 182 13.62 -16.60 -12.45
C LEU A 182 14.17 -17.76 -11.60
N PRO A 183 15.39 -17.61 -11.03
CA PRO A 183 15.92 -18.53 -10.03
C PRO A 183 14.94 -18.71 -8.86
N GLU A 184 14.87 -19.92 -8.30
CA GLU A 184 13.87 -20.29 -7.28
C GLU A 184 13.82 -19.31 -6.09
N ARG A 185 14.98 -18.86 -5.62
CA ARG A 185 15.09 -17.87 -4.53
C ARG A 185 14.36 -16.56 -4.84
N VAL A 186 14.44 -16.08 -6.08
CA VAL A 186 13.79 -14.82 -6.49
C VAL A 186 12.33 -15.07 -6.86
N ARG A 187 12.05 -16.17 -7.57
CA ARG A 187 10.70 -16.56 -8.00
C ARG A 187 9.72 -16.72 -6.84
N THR A 188 10.14 -17.31 -5.72
CA THR A 188 9.26 -17.47 -4.53
C THR A 188 8.94 -16.14 -3.84
N GLN A 189 9.80 -15.14 -4.01
CA GLN A 189 9.62 -13.78 -3.50
C GLN A 189 9.02 -12.83 -4.56
N SER A 190 8.76 -13.29 -5.78
CA SER A 190 8.19 -12.45 -6.83
C SER A 190 6.67 -12.28 -6.64
N MET A 191 6.05 -11.55 -7.56
CA MET A 191 4.62 -11.31 -7.62
C MET A 191 3.83 -12.54 -8.10
N LEU A 192 4.50 -13.62 -8.50
CA LEU A 192 3.86 -14.82 -9.06
C LEU A 192 2.74 -15.41 -8.18
N PRO A 193 2.90 -15.53 -6.84
CA PRO A 193 1.81 -16.01 -5.97
C PRO A 193 0.59 -15.09 -5.93
N LEU A 194 0.78 -13.81 -6.24
CA LEU A 194 -0.23 -12.75 -6.20
C LEU A 194 -0.63 -12.26 -7.59
N LEU A 195 -0.23 -12.97 -8.66
CA LEU A 195 -0.40 -12.50 -10.03
C LEU A 195 -1.86 -12.18 -10.39
N HIS A 196 -2.81 -12.90 -9.80
CA HIS A 196 -4.24 -12.67 -9.98
C HIS A 196 -4.67 -11.24 -9.61
N SER A 197 -3.99 -10.56 -8.67
CA SER A 197 -4.26 -9.17 -8.31
C SER A 197 -3.89 -8.17 -9.42
N LEU A 198 -3.08 -8.60 -10.39
CA LEU A 198 -2.66 -7.81 -11.56
C LEU A 198 -3.44 -8.19 -12.83
N SER A 199 -4.46 -9.04 -12.73
CA SER A 199 -5.23 -9.55 -13.89
C SER A 199 -5.87 -8.46 -14.76
N CYS A 200 -6.14 -7.29 -14.20
CA CYS A 200 -6.57 -6.11 -14.93
C CYS A 200 -5.89 -4.84 -14.39
N PRO A 201 -5.77 -3.78 -15.20
CA PRO A 201 -5.24 -2.50 -14.73
C PRO A 201 -6.12 -1.94 -13.60
N THR A 202 -5.46 -1.34 -12.61
CA THR A 202 -6.14 -0.75 -11.44
C THR A 202 -6.92 0.49 -11.86
N ARG A 203 -8.10 0.73 -11.29
CA ARG A 203 -8.84 1.98 -11.55
C ARG A 203 -8.07 3.16 -10.95
N VAL A 204 -7.93 4.24 -11.71
CA VAL A 204 -7.40 5.51 -11.19
C VAL A 204 -8.23 5.98 -9.98
N GLN A 205 -7.53 6.33 -8.91
CA GLN A 205 -8.09 6.94 -7.71
C GLN A 205 -7.32 8.24 -7.45
N ARG A 206 -8.06 9.34 -7.26
CA ARG A 206 -7.51 10.64 -6.92
C ARG A 206 -7.38 10.73 -5.40
N GLY A 207 -6.16 10.57 -4.89
CA GLY A 207 -5.91 10.36 -3.46
C GLY A 207 -6.53 9.06 -2.93
N SER A 208 -6.70 8.98 -1.61
CA SER A 208 -7.40 7.84 -1.00
C SER A 208 -8.92 8.01 -1.14
N THR A 209 -9.59 6.92 -1.50
CA THR A 209 -11.05 6.86 -1.46
C THR A 209 -11.58 6.83 -0.04
N ILE A 210 -10.76 6.49 0.95
CA ILE A 210 -11.16 6.37 2.36
C ILE A 210 -10.90 7.71 3.07
N PRO A 211 -11.92 8.33 3.71
CA PRO A 211 -11.73 9.56 4.47
C PRO A 211 -10.79 9.39 5.67
N SER A 212 -10.00 10.42 5.98
CA SER A 212 -9.02 10.44 7.08
C SER A 212 -9.00 11.77 7.87
N MET A 213 -10.16 12.44 7.96
CA MET A 213 -10.25 13.80 8.53
C MET A 213 -9.91 13.86 10.03
N LYS A 214 -10.28 12.84 10.82
CA LYS A 214 -9.91 12.74 12.23
C LYS A 214 -8.43 12.45 12.40
N LEU A 215 -7.86 11.58 11.56
CA LEU A 215 -6.42 11.34 11.57
C LEU A 215 -5.68 12.67 11.35
N GLN A 216 -6.03 13.39 10.28
CA GLN A 216 -5.41 14.69 9.97
C GLN A 216 -5.55 15.69 11.12
N SER A 217 -6.74 15.76 11.73
CA SER A 217 -6.97 16.62 12.89
C SER A 217 -6.12 16.22 14.10
N ALA A 218 -6.00 14.93 14.38
CA ALA A 218 -5.21 14.40 15.48
C ALA A 218 -3.69 14.58 15.26
N LEU A 219 -3.24 14.57 14.01
CA LEU A 219 -1.86 14.84 13.64
C LEU A 219 -1.50 16.33 13.75
N ALA A 220 -2.41 17.22 13.38
CA ALA A 220 -2.19 18.67 13.41
C ALA A 220 -2.34 19.28 14.82
N GLN A 221 -3.15 18.66 15.68
CA GLN A 221 -3.47 19.16 17.01
C GLN A 221 -2.78 18.34 18.11
N GLY A 222 -3.04 18.70 19.37
CA GLY A 222 -2.56 17.98 20.54
C GLY A 222 -1.33 18.60 21.21
N SER A 223 -0.77 17.85 22.14
CA SER A 223 0.35 18.30 22.99
C SER A 223 1.71 18.00 22.36
N ARG A 224 1.77 17.00 21.48
CA ARG A 224 2.98 16.59 20.76
C ARG A 224 3.12 17.33 19.44
N GLN A 225 4.36 17.49 18.98
CA GLN A 225 4.70 18.17 17.73
C GLN A 225 3.81 17.67 16.57
N PRO A 226 3.21 18.59 15.79
CA PRO A 226 2.43 18.22 14.63
C PRO A 226 3.34 17.69 13.52
N PHE A 227 2.82 16.75 12.74
CA PHE A 227 3.45 16.29 11.51
C PHE A 227 2.39 15.90 10.49
N GLU A 228 2.75 16.02 9.22
CA GLU A 228 1.83 15.79 8.10
C GLU A 228 1.99 14.38 7.54
N VAL A 229 0.95 13.91 6.85
CA VAL A 229 1.03 12.69 6.04
C VAL A 229 2.10 12.89 4.96
N PRO A 230 3.15 12.05 4.87
CA PRO A 230 4.20 12.22 3.88
C PRO A 230 3.71 11.83 2.49
N LYS A 231 4.32 12.43 1.47
CA LYS A 231 4.23 11.93 0.10
C LYS A 231 5.20 10.77 -0.08
N ILE A 232 4.91 9.89 -1.03
CA ILE A 232 5.88 8.87 -1.45
C ILE A 232 6.96 9.58 -2.27
N GLU A 233 8.21 9.44 -1.85
CA GLU A 233 9.34 10.10 -2.51
C GLU A 233 10.19 9.12 -3.30
N ARG A 234 10.87 9.64 -4.33
CA ARG A 234 11.88 8.90 -5.10
C ARG A 234 12.93 8.24 -4.20
N ALA A 235 13.33 8.87 -3.10
CA ALA A 235 14.30 8.32 -2.16
C ALA A 235 13.84 6.99 -1.52
N LEU A 236 12.54 6.84 -1.25
CA LEU A 236 11.98 5.59 -0.72
C LEU A 236 12.11 4.46 -1.74
N ILE A 237 11.76 4.71 -3.01
CA ILE A 237 11.90 3.70 -4.08
C ILE A 237 13.38 3.34 -4.32
N ALA A 238 14.29 4.33 -4.21
CA ALA A 238 15.73 4.08 -4.23
C ALA A 238 16.16 3.08 -3.16
N ARG A 239 15.59 3.22 -1.96
CA ARG A 239 15.85 2.34 -0.83
C ARG A 239 15.37 0.92 -1.11
N TYR A 240 14.15 0.75 -1.61
CA TYR A 240 13.64 -0.57 -2.03
C TYR A 240 14.60 -1.26 -3.00
N VAL A 241 15.05 -0.57 -4.04
CA VAL A 241 16.00 -1.13 -5.02
C VAL A 241 17.32 -1.51 -4.35
N SER A 242 17.91 -0.60 -3.55
CA SER A 242 19.17 -0.84 -2.84
C SER A 242 19.07 -2.02 -1.87
N ASP A 243 17.97 -2.13 -1.12
CA ASP A 243 17.78 -3.18 -0.13
C ASP A 243 17.51 -4.54 -0.80
N LEU A 244 16.75 -4.57 -1.90
CA LEU A 244 16.58 -5.78 -2.71
C LEU A 244 17.91 -6.25 -3.34
N GLN A 245 18.79 -5.32 -3.74
CA GLN A 245 20.15 -5.63 -4.19
C GLN A 245 21.01 -6.18 -3.05
N ALA A 246 20.97 -5.56 -1.87
CA ALA A 246 21.70 -6.01 -0.69
C ALA A 246 21.25 -7.40 -0.23
N LEU A 247 19.96 -7.73 -0.38
CA LEU A 247 19.41 -9.06 -0.14
C LEU A 247 19.74 -10.09 -1.24
N GLY A 248 20.41 -9.67 -2.32
CA GLY A 248 20.76 -10.51 -3.46
C GLY A 248 19.54 -11.02 -4.24
N LEU A 249 18.42 -10.29 -4.21
CA LEU A 249 17.18 -10.65 -4.90
C LEU A 249 17.11 -10.06 -6.32
N ILE A 250 17.83 -8.97 -6.56
CA ILE A 250 18.05 -8.40 -7.90
C ILE A 250 19.53 -8.09 -8.13
N HIS A 251 19.94 -8.09 -9.39
CA HIS A 251 21.31 -7.76 -9.75
C HIS A 251 21.62 -6.28 -9.47
N SER A 252 22.78 -6.01 -8.88
CA SER A 252 23.36 -4.68 -8.85
C SER A 252 23.72 -4.30 -10.28
N SER A 253 23.16 -3.22 -10.81
CA SER A 253 23.66 -2.59 -12.03
C SER A 253 25.05 -2.02 -11.73
N GLY A 254 26.06 -2.88 -11.79
CA GLY A 254 27.45 -2.49 -11.63
C GLY A 254 27.80 -1.51 -12.74
N HIS A 255 28.19 -0.29 -12.35
CA HIS A 255 29.10 0.51 -13.17
C HIS A 255 30.34 -0.35 -13.40
N SER A 256 30.43 -0.97 -14.57
CA SER A 256 31.69 -1.49 -15.09
C SER A 256 32.54 -0.28 -15.42
N VAL A 257 33.27 0.23 -14.42
CA VAL A 257 34.41 1.10 -14.66
C VAL A 257 35.52 0.17 -15.16
N ARG A 258 35.71 0.20 -16.48
CA ARG A 258 36.94 -0.26 -17.11
C ARG A 258 38.11 0.65 -16.72
#